data_AF-A0A251WED2-F1
#
_entry.id   AF-A0A251WED2-F1
#
_cell.length_a   1.000
_cell.length_b   1.000
_cell.length_c   1.000
_cell.angle_alpha   90.00
_cell.angle_beta   90.00
_cell.angle_gamma   90.00
#
_symmetry.space_group_name_H-M   'P 1'
#
loop_
_entity.id
_entity.type
_entity.pdbx_description
1 polymer ?
#
loop_
_entity_poly.entity_id
_entity_poly.type
_entity_poly.pdbx_seq_one_letter_code
_entity_poly.pdbx_strand_id
1 'polypeptide(L)'
;MVQSKPRRSGTLGSIVHLYEDFLIMLVSEQSLSNSVSNSGTNVGLPDPGLLPGPLSPKPLPNPGLPNVIASRQEIAFIDGQIQDYQKLLPGIRRGIEVVILDPTLSGMDQITEILANQTELSAIHLISYGDTGKIYLGKSQLSLGNLANNSDKLAVWQRSLLPGADVLLYGSNIAAEEMGSQFLHELSQKLGADVAASNNTTGKVSLKGDWKLEVQTAPLATSLAIRTSVLQAYNYTLTAPPALQAWKDVEPTPPIVPPASLIEAPALTPEAVPTPPPALETSPVPPTPPATLPVDSPNLSSELPDPGLALPPQPPAPLQVIQGNIPELPATGDLPPTV
;
A
#
# COMPACT_ATOMS: atom_id res chain seq x y z
N MET A 1 8.21 -35.38 44.79
CA MET A 1 7.88 -36.06 43.52
C MET A 1 6.74 -35.24 42.90
N VAL A 2 6.91 -34.44 41.84
CA VAL A 2 7.97 -34.40 40.82
C VAL A 2 8.10 -35.70 40.04
N GLN A 3 7.47 -35.74 38.87
CA GLN A 3 8.02 -36.32 37.63
C GLN A 3 7.65 -35.38 36.46
N SER A 4 8.38 -35.47 35.36
CA SER A 4 8.36 -34.50 34.26
C SER A 4 8.26 -35.18 32.89
N LYS A 5 7.59 -34.51 31.93
CA LYS A 5 7.62 -34.82 30.48
C LYS A 5 7.21 -33.56 29.67
N PRO A 6 7.44 -33.49 28.34
CA PRO A 6 8.44 -32.53 27.85
C PRO A 6 7.91 -31.51 26.82
N ARG A 7 8.75 -30.51 26.51
CA ARG A 7 8.49 -29.51 25.46
C ARG A 7 8.55 -30.10 24.05
N ARG A 8 7.59 -29.68 23.21
CA ARG A 8 7.62 -29.53 21.73
C ARG A 8 6.77 -28.27 21.46
N SER A 9 7.15 -27.22 20.72
CA SER A 9 8.05 -27.04 19.57
C SER A 9 7.51 -27.68 18.27
N GLY A 10 7.42 -26.87 17.21
CA GLY A 10 6.47 -27.04 16.10
C GLY A 10 5.59 -25.78 15.99
N THR A 11 6.13 -24.63 15.56
CA THR A 11 6.52 -24.27 14.18
C THR A 11 5.29 -23.87 13.34
N LEU A 12 5.21 -22.58 12.99
CA LEU A 12 4.20 -22.03 12.09
C LEU A 12 4.36 -22.59 10.67
N GLY A 13 3.26 -22.88 10.00
CA GLY A 13 3.27 -23.36 8.61
C GLY A 13 3.36 -22.21 7.61
N SER A 14 4.41 -22.17 6.81
CA SER A 14 4.61 -21.15 5.77
C SER A 14 3.56 -21.26 4.67
N ILE A 15 2.96 -20.13 4.26
CA ILE A 15 2.24 -19.99 2.98
C ILE A 15 3.03 -19.01 2.11
N VAL A 16 4.16 -19.50 1.59
CA VAL A 16 4.81 -18.93 0.40
C VAL A 16 5.17 -20.12 -0.49
N HIS A 17 4.41 -20.29 -1.57
CA HIS A 17 4.67 -21.28 -2.62
C HIS A 17 4.26 -20.67 -3.97
N LEU A 18 5.26 -20.38 -4.80
CA LEU A 18 5.34 -20.68 -6.24
C LEU A 18 6.71 -20.16 -6.76
N TYR A 19 7.18 -20.71 -7.88
CA TYR A 19 8.41 -20.31 -8.60
C TYR A 19 9.78 -20.70 -7.99
N GLU A 20 9.96 -21.99 -7.68
CA GLU A 20 11.29 -22.65 -7.69
C GLU A 20 11.33 -23.64 -8.87
N ASP A 21 11.68 -23.18 -10.08
CA ASP A 21 11.92 -24.08 -11.24
C ASP A 21 12.64 -23.42 -12.44
N PHE A 22 13.61 -22.51 -12.22
CA PHE A 22 14.37 -21.90 -13.33
C PHE A 22 15.83 -21.54 -12.99
N LEU A 23 16.60 -22.54 -12.54
CA LEU A 23 17.96 -22.36 -12.02
C LEU A 23 19.02 -23.29 -12.67
N ILE A 24 19.15 -23.26 -14.01
CA ILE A 24 20.18 -24.00 -14.76
C ILE A 24 20.90 -23.08 -15.77
N MET A 25 22.25 -23.09 -15.72
CA MET A 25 23.23 -22.48 -16.66
C MET A 25 23.03 -20.99 -17.00
N LEU A 26 23.93 -20.10 -16.57
CA LEU A 26 25.27 -19.99 -17.15
C LEU A 26 26.28 -19.33 -16.20
N VAL A 27 27.45 -19.96 -16.04
CA VAL A 27 28.65 -19.35 -15.44
C VAL A 27 29.83 -19.72 -16.33
N SER A 28 30.48 -18.74 -16.97
CA SER A 28 31.78 -18.91 -17.61
C SER A 28 32.52 -17.57 -17.70
N GLU A 29 33.59 -17.47 -16.91
CA GLU A 29 34.87 -16.79 -17.17
C GLU A 29 34.93 -15.60 -18.14
N GLN A 30 35.39 -14.46 -17.59
CA GLN A 30 36.46 -13.68 -18.20
C GLN A 30 37.49 -13.32 -17.12
N SER A 31 38.76 -13.63 -17.37
CA SER A 31 39.88 -13.25 -16.50
C SER A 31 41.18 -13.18 -17.31
N LEU A 32 42.02 -12.18 -17.00
CA LEU A 32 43.38 -11.97 -17.49
C LEU A 32 43.62 -11.83 -19.01
N SER A 33 43.97 -10.61 -19.42
CA SER A 33 45.25 -10.41 -20.13
C SER A 33 45.76 -8.98 -19.93
N ASN A 34 46.97 -8.82 -19.37
CA ASN A 34 47.63 -7.52 -19.25
C ASN A 34 49.13 -7.72 -19.54
N SER A 35 49.62 -7.24 -20.69
CA SER A 35 51.01 -7.43 -21.16
C SER A 35 51.38 -6.42 -22.25
N VAL A 36 52.65 -6.42 -22.71
CA VAL A 36 53.32 -5.41 -23.59
C VAL A 36 53.79 -4.19 -22.77
N SER A 37 55.07 -3.95 -22.40
CA SER A 37 56.40 -4.09 -23.07
C SER A 37 56.58 -3.10 -24.24
N ASN A 38 57.71 -2.45 -24.52
CA ASN A 38 59.05 -2.36 -23.92
C ASN A 38 59.53 -0.88 -24.14
N SER A 39 60.77 -0.38 -24.10
CA SER A 39 62.16 -0.83 -23.84
C SER A 39 63.04 0.44 -23.71
N GLY A 40 64.16 0.42 -22.95
CA GLY A 40 65.10 1.56 -22.92
C GLY A 40 66.47 1.19 -22.33
N THR A 41 67.55 1.65 -22.96
CA THR A 41 68.95 1.30 -22.62
C THR A 41 69.60 2.26 -21.62
N ASN A 42 70.57 1.75 -20.86
CA ASN A 42 71.35 2.51 -19.87
C ASN A 42 72.72 2.92 -20.45
N VAL A 43 73.06 4.21 -20.39
CA VAL A 43 74.42 4.75 -20.60
C VAL A 43 74.58 5.93 -19.64
N GLY A 44 75.69 6.02 -18.89
CA GLY A 44 75.80 6.92 -17.73
C GLY A 44 76.78 8.09 -17.87
N LEU A 45 76.48 9.16 -17.12
CA LEU A 45 77.43 10.19 -16.65
C LEU A 45 77.12 10.51 -15.16
N PRO A 46 78.12 10.85 -14.33
CA PRO A 46 77.91 11.29 -12.95
C PRO A 46 77.93 12.83 -12.78
N ASP A 47 77.43 13.27 -11.61
CA ASP A 47 77.63 14.60 -10.99
C ASP A 47 76.87 15.80 -11.62
N PRO A 48 76.67 16.93 -10.90
CA PRO A 48 76.09 17.07 -9.57
C PRO A 48 74.82 17.98 -9.55
N GLY A 49 74.01 17.88 -8.48
CA GLY A 49 73.05 18.94 -8.12
C GLY A 49 71.78 18.47 -7.40
N LEU A 50 71.54 18.98 -6.19
CA LEU A 50 70.28 18.75 -5.47
C LEU A 50 69.16 19.66 -5.99
N LEU A 51 68.09 19.04 -6.48
CA LEU A 51 66.73 19.56 -6.32
C LEU A 51 65.86 18.42 -5.76
N PRO A 52 65.08 18.62 -4.69
CA PRO A 52 64.16 17.60 -4.21
C PRO A 52 63.03 17.42 -5.24
N GLY A 53 62.94 16.22 -5.82
CA GLY A 53 61.82 15.86 -6.69
C GLY A 53 60.48 15.92 -5.95
N PRO A 54 59.35 16.03 -6.68
CA PRO A 54 58.03 16.07 -6.06
C PRO A 54 57.81 14.81 -5.20
N LEU A 55 57.33 15.01 -3.97
CA LEU A 55 57.06 13.92 -3.04
C LEU A 55 56.07 12.94 -3.65
N SER A 56 56.50 11.69 -3.87
CA SER A 56 55.61 10.60 -4.26
C SER A 56 54.46 10.52 -3.24
N PRO A 57 53.18 10.61 -3.66
CA PRO A 57 52.07 10.60 -2.73
C PRO A 57 52.05 9.27 -1.99
N LYS A 58 52.36 9.32 -0.69
CA LYS A 58 52.27 8.17 0.21
C LYS A 58 50.84 7.62 0.12
N PRO A 59 50.64 6.31 -0.14
CA PRO A 59 49.30 5.74 -0.18
C PRO A 59 48.55 6.09 1.11
N LEU A 60 47.43 6.79 0.96
CA LEU A 60 46.51 7.01 2.07
C LEU A 60 46.09 5.63 2.62
N PRO A 61 46.09 5.42 3.95
CA PRO A 61 45.48 4.23 4.52
C PRO A 61 44.04 4.18 4.01
N ASN A 62 43.69 3.15 3.26
CA ASN A 62 42.36 3.02 2.67
C ASN A 62 41.35 3.02 3.83
N PRO A 63 40.54 4.08 4.03
CA PRO A 63 39.56 4.09 5.10
C PRO A 63 38.58 2.98 4.73
N GLY A 64 38.52 1.93 5.56
CA GLY A 64 37.91 0.66 5.18
C GLY A 64 36.44 0.86 4.83
N LEU A 65 36.16 1.07 3.54
CA LEU A 65 34.81 1.09 3.01
C LEU A 65 34.19 -0.24 3.43
N PRO A 66 33.07 -0.23 4.18
CA PRO A 66 32.34 -1.46 4.42
C PRO A 66 31.85 -1.91 3.04
N ASN A 67 32.53 -2.89 2.44
CA ASN A 67 32.08 -3.58 1.23
C ASN A 67 30.94 -4.54 1.55
N VAL A 68 30.00 -4.04 2.36
CA VAL A 68 28.63 -4.49 2.38
C VAL A 68 28.01 -3.82 1.17
N ILE A 69 28.02 -4.51 0.02
CA ILE A 69 26.96 -4.31 -0.96
C ILE A 69 25.70 -4.73 -0.22
N ALA A 70 25.08 -3.78 0.49
CA ALA A 70 23.84 -4.02 1.20
C ALA A 70 22.84 -4.46 0.14
N SER A 71 22.45 -5.73 0.18
CA SER A 71 21.41 -6.25 -0.69
C SER A 71 20.17 -5.44 -0.39
N ARG A 72 19.84 -4.48 -1.27
CA ARG A 72 18.69 -3.60 -1.09
C ARG A 72 17.44 -4.47 -1.03
N GLN A 73 17.00 -4.75 0.19
CA GLN A 73 15.75 -5.42 0.44
C GLN A 73 14.67 -4.37 0.15
N GLU A 74 13.82 -4.67 -0.83
CA GLU A 74 12.78 -3.79 -1.32
C GLU A 74 11.49 -4.61 -1.41
N ILE A 75 10.38 -4.06 -0.94
CA ILE A 75 9.07 -4.73 -1.00
C ILE A 75 8.05 -3.84 -1.70
N ALA A 76 7.27 -4.43 -2.61
CA ALA A 76 6.23 -3.76 -3.37
C ALA A 76 4.85 -4.33 -3.03
N PHE A 77 4.04 -3.50 -2.40
CA PHE A 77 2.63 -3.78 -2.15
C PHE A 77 1.80 -3.17 -3.29
N ILE A 78 0.99 -3.99 -3.94
CA ILE A 78 0.11 -3.59 -5.04
C ILE A 78 -1.34 -3.81 -4.59
N ASP A 79 -2.16 -2.76 -4.60
CA ASP A 79 -3.57 -2.88 -4.23
C ASP A 79 -4.36 -3.66 -5.30
N GLY A 80 -4.99 -4.77 -4.91
CA GLY A 80 -5.79 -5.61 -5.80
C GLY A 80 -7.02 -4.91 -6.42
N GLN A 81 -7.35 -3.70 -5.97
CA GLN A 81 -8.36 -2.83 -6.60
C GLN A 81 -7.87 -2.16 -7.90
N ILE A 82 -6.54 -2.06 -8.12
CA ILE A 82 -5.97 -1.43 -9.31
C ILE A 82 -6.39 -2.17 -10.58
N GLN A 83 -7.04 -1.45 -11.50
CA GLN A 83 -7.50 -2.01 -12.78
C GLN A 83 -6.34 -2.61 -13.59
N ASP A 84 -6.45 -3.90 -13.93
CA ASP A 84 -5.43 -4.69 -14.61
C ASP A 84 -4.04 -4.68 -13.91
N TYR A 85 -3.98 -4.65 -12.58
CA TYR A 85 -2.72 -4.67 -11.82
C TYR A 85 -1.77 -5.81 -12.23
N GLN A 86 -2.31 -6.93 -12.72
CA GLN A 86 -1.53 -8.08 -13.20
C GLN A 86 -0.58 -7.70 -14.35
N LYS A 87 -0.89 -6.64 -15.11
CA LYS A 87 -0.03 -6.12 -16.19
C LYS A 87 1.21 -5.39 -15.68
N LEU A 88 1.24 -4.98 -14.41
CA LEU A 88 2.41 -4.35 -13.78
C LEU A 88 3.44 -5.40 -13.31
N LEU A 89 3.00 -6.60 -12.94
CA LEU A 89 3.83 -7.65 -12.34
C LEU A 89 5.04 -8.07 -13.21
N PRO A 90 4.92 -8.29 -14.53
CA PRO A 90 6.07 -8.62 -15.39
C PRO A 90 7.11 -7.50 -15.48
N GLY A 91 6.77 -6.29 -15.06
CA GLY A 91 7.66 -5.14 -15.03
C GLY A 91 8.49 -5.02 -13.76
N ILE A 92 8.19 -5.75 -12.68
CA ILE A 92 8.90 -5.60 -11.40
C ILE A 92 10.42 -5.85 -11.57
N ARG A 93 11.25 -5.06 -10.87
CA ARG A 93 12.71 -5.25 -10.86
C ARG A 93 13.07 -6.53 -10.09
N ARG A 94 14.14 -7.22 -10.53
CA ARG A 94 14.66 -8.39 -9.80
C ARG A 94 15.14 -7.97 -8.40
N GLY A 95 14.84 -8.79 -7.39
CA GLY A 95 15.21 -8.53 -6.00
C GLY A 95 14.14 -7.80 -5.16
N ILE A 96 13.03 -7.38 -5.77
CA ILE A 96 11.89 -6.79 -5.06
C ILE A 96 10.89 -7.91 -4.69
N GLU A 97 10.53 -8.02 -3.41
CA GLU A 97 9.43 -8.88 -2.95
C GLU A 97 8.08 -8.25 -3.36
N VAL A 98 7.11 -9.05 -3.81
CA VAL A 98 5.81 -8.54 -4.29
C VAL A 98 4.66 -9.13 -3.50
N VAL A 99 3.84 -8.24 -2.95
CA VAL A 99 2.60 -8.56 -2.23
C VAL A 99 1.42 -7.94 -2.97
N ILE A 100 0.38 -8.73 -3.22
CA ILE A 100 -0.91 -8.20 -3.67
C ILE A 100 -1.82 -8.06 -2.46
N LEU A 101 -2.33 -6.86 -2.20
CA LEU A 101 -3.27 -6.61 -1.10
C LEU A 101 -4.66 -7.12 -1.50
N ASP A 102 -5.30 -7.88 -0.61
CA ASP A 102 -6.69 -8.27 -0.76
C ASP A 102 -7.57 -6.99 -0.76
N PRO A 103 -8.33 -6.73 -1.84
CA PRO A 103 -9.16 -5.53 -1.98
C PRO A 103 -10.33 -5.51 -0.96
N THR A 104 -10.67 -6.65 -0.38
CA THR A 104 -11.77 -6.84 0.58
C THR A 104 -11.33 -6.68 2.04
N LEU A 105 -10.03 -6.58 2.32
CA LEU A 105 -9.47 -6.43 3.66
C LEU A 105 -8.81 -5.05 3.84
N SER A 106 -8.49 -4.68 5.09
CA SER A 106 -7.75 -3.45 5.38
C SER A 106 -6.30 -3.59 4.91
N GLY A 107 -5.90 -2.83 3.89
CA GLY A 107 -4.52 -2.84 3.38
C GLY A 107 -3.52 -2.31 4.41
N MET A 108 -3.90 -1.34 5.24
CA MET A 108 -3.07 -0.89 6.37
C MET A 108 -2.75 -2.02 7.35
N ASP A 109 -3.68 -2.93 7.61
CA ASP A 109 -3.44 -4.06 8.52
C ASP A 109 -2.61 -5.15 7.83
N GLN A 110 -2.90 -5.49 6.58
CA GLN A 110 -2.11 -6.45 5.77
C GLN A 110 -0.64 -6.04 5.66
N ILE A 111 -0.36 -4.76 5.32
CA ILE A 111 1.01 -4.24 5.25
C ILE A 111 1.68 -4.30 6.63
N THR A 112 0.95 -3.95 7.70
CA THR A 112 1.48 -3.98 9.07
C THR A 112 1.85 -5.39 9.53
N GLU A 113 1.01 -6.40 9.23
CA GLU A 113 1.27 -7.81 9.56
C GLU A 113 2.50 -8.36 8.82
N ILE A 114 2.66 -8.02 7.54
CA ILE A 114 3.80 -8.43 6.74
C ILE A 114 5.08 -7.72 7.22
N LEU A 115 5.05 -6.39 7.37
CA LEU A 115 6.21 -5.62 7.83
C LEU A 115 6.61 -5.92 9.28
N ALA A 116 5.72 -6.45 10.13
CA ALA A 116 6.07 -6.93 11.47
C ALA A 116 7.08 -8.09 11.47
N ASN A 117 7.26 -8.77 10.32
CA ASN A 117 8.19 -9.88 10.13
C ASN A 117 9.40 -9.50 9.25
N GLN A 118 9.46 -8.25 8.76
CA GLN A 118 10.52 -7.73 7.89
C GLN A 118 11.48 -6.82 8.66
N THR A 119 12.75 -6.78 8.27
CA THR A 119 13.79 -5.95 8.87
C THR A 119 14.81 -5.51 7.83
N GLU A 120 15.45 -4.36 8.03
CA GLU A 120 16.50 -3.83 7.15
C GLU A 120 16.03 -3.58 5.70
N LEU A 121 14.73 -3.26 5.52
CA LEU A 121 14.18 -2.82 4.25
C LEU A 121 14.78 -1.47 3.85
N SER A 122 15.38 -1.44 2.66
CA SER A 122 15.93 -0.24 2.03
C SER A 122 14.87 0.55 1.25
N ALA A 123 13.76 -0.07 0.86
CA ALA A 123 12.59 0.65 0.36
C ALA A 123 11.26 -0.10 0.54
N ILE A 124 10.17 0.67 0.64
CA ILE A 124 8.79 0.21 0.47
C ILE A 124 8.17 0.92 -0.75
N HIS A 125 7.50 0.16 -1.60
CA HIS A 125 6.80 0.65 -2.78
C HIS A 125 5.30 0.38 -2.60
N LEU A 126 4.45 1.41 -2.57
CA LEU A 126 2.99 1.28 -2.46
C LEU A 126 2.32 1.70 -3.77
N ILE A 127 1.82 0.72 -4.53
CA ILE A 127 1.14 0.94 -5.82
C ILE A 127 -0.36 0.84 -5.61
N SER A 128 -1.06 1.97 -5.63
CA SER A 128 -2.50 2.02 -5.40
C SER A 128 -3.16 3.28 -5.96
N TYR A 129 -4.48 3.38 -5.82
CA TYR A 129 -5.20 4.61 -6.10
C TYR A 129 -4.78 5.73 -5.13
N GLY A 130 -4.56 6.91 -5.69
CA GLY A 130 -4.24 8.13 -4.94
C GLY A 130 -5.32 9.21 -5.05
N ASP A 131 -5.24 10.17 -4.14
CA ASP A 131 -6.02 11.41 -4.06
C ASP A 131 -5.25 12.42 -3.19
N THR A 132 -5.62 13.70 -3.17
CA THR A 132 -4.84 14.75 -2.47
C THR A 132 -4.64 14.41 -0.98
N GLY A 133 -3.37 14.25 -0.55
CA GLY A 133 -3.00 13.91 0.82
C GLY A 133 -3.49 12.53 1.31
N LYS A 134 -3.76 11.59 0.39
CA LYS A 134 -4.44 10.31 0.65
C LYS A 134 -3.98 9.19 -0.31
N ILE A 135 -3.62 8.03 0.22
CA ILE A 135 -3.46 6.78 -0.54
C ILE A 135 -4.50 5.75 -0.07
N TYR A 136 -5.21 5.13 -1.00
CA TYR A 136 -6.16 4.04 -0.70
C TYR A 136 -5.40 2.72 -0.55
N LEU A 137 -5.77 1.86 0.38
CA LEU A 137 -5.08 0.59 0.65
C LEU A 137 -6.11 -0.49 1.01
N GLY A 138 -6.57 -1.26 0.03
CA GLY A 138 -7.72 -2.15 0.14
C GLY A 138 -8.94 -1.41 0.66
N LYS A 139 -9.60 -1.99 1.67
CA LYS A 139 -10.70 -1.32 2.38
C LYS A 139 -10.28 -0.13 3.27
N SER A 140 -8.99 0.14 3.45
CA SER A 140 -8.49 1.26 4.26
C SER A 140 -8.01 2.45 3.41
N GLN A 141 -7.57 3.52 4.07
CA GLN A 141 -6.81 4.60 3.47
C GLN A 141 -5.79 5.12 4.48
N LEU A 142 -4.64 5.60 4.01
CA LEU A 142 -3.70 6.37 4.80
C LEU A 142 -3.74 7.81 4.29
N SER A 143 -4.00 8.77 5.17
CA SER A 143 -4.17 10.18 4.81
C SER A 143 -3.76 11.10 5.94
N LEU A 144 -3.50 12.37 5.62
CA LEU A 144 -3.07 13.40 6.59
C LEU A 144 -3.93 13.39 7.87
N GLY A 145 -5.27 13.36 7.71
CA GLY A 145 -6.22 13.33 8.82
C GLY A 145 -6.25 12.05 9.67
N ASN A 146 -5.60 10.95 9.24
CA ASN A 146 -5.55 9.70 10.01
C ASN A 146 -4.13 9.18 10.33
N LEU A 147 -3.08 9.92 9.99
CA LEU A 147 -1.69 9.61 10.37
C LEU A 147 -1.50 9.50 11.89
N ALA A 148 -2.25 10.28 12.68
CA ALA A 148 -2.25 10.17 14.15
C ALA A 148 -2.81 8.81 14.61
N ASN A 149 -4.01 8.46 14.13
CA ASN A 149 -4.75 7.26 14.52
C ASN A 149 -4.06 5.95 14.06
N ASN A 150 -3.15 6.02 13.09
CA ASN A 150 -2.37 4.88 12.61
C ASN A 150 -0.93 4.85 13.17
N SER A 151 -0.58 5.69 14.17
CA SER A 151 0.81 5.82 14.64
C SER A 151 1.42 4.49 15.11
N ASP A 152 0.67 3.61 15.77
CA ASP A 152 1.16 2.29 16.19
C ASP A 152 1.53 1.39 15.00
N LYS A 153 0.74 1.44 13.92
CA LYS A 153 1.00 0.70 12.67
C LYS A 153 2.23 1.27 11.97
N LEU A 154 2.33 2.59 11.85
CA LEU A 154 3.48 3.27 11.28
C LEU A 154 4.76 3.02 12.10
N ALA A 155 4.66 2.83 13.42
CA ALA A 155 5.77 2.39 14.27
C ALA A 155 6.15 0.91 14.10
N VAL A 156 5.32 0.06 13.48
CA VAL A 156 5.75 -1.23 12.93
C VAL A 156 6.55 -1.01 11.65
N TRP A 157 6.01 -0.21 10.72
CA TRP A 157 6.62 0.04 9.41
C TRP A 157 8.02 0.66 9.58
N GLN A 158 8.16 1.68 10.43
CA GLN A 158 9.44 2.29 10.83
C GLN A 158 10.48 1.26 11.29
N ARG A 159 10.08 0.26 12.08
CA ARG A 159 11.01 -0.77 12.60
C ARG A 159 11.43 -1.80 11.56
N SER A 160 10.72 -1.90 10.44
CA SER A 160 11.12 -2.74 9.30
C SER A 160 12.14 -2.05 8.37
N LEU A 161 12.24 -0.72 8.43
CA LEU A 161 13.04 0.12 7.54
C LEU A 161 14.47 0.35 8.05
N LEU A 162 15.41 0.57 7.12
CA LEU A 162 16.72 1.14 7.41
C LEU A 162 16.64 2.66 7.63
N PRO A 163 17.59 3.25 8.38
CA PRO A 163 17.77 4.71 8.40
C PRO A 163 18.07 5.24 6.99
N GLY A 164 17.26 6.18 6.50
CA GLY A 164 17.37 6.68 5.13
C GLY A 164 16.89 5.69 4.05
N ALA A 165 15.98 4.80 4.40
CA ALA A 165 15.21 4.01 3.43
C ALA A 165 14.19 4.88 2.69
N ASP A 166 13.79 4.45 1.49
CA ASP A 166 12.87 5.18 0.62
C ASP A 166 11.42 4.61 0.71
N VAL A 167 10.40 5.46 0.68
CA VAL A 167 8.98 5.05 0.63
C VAL A 167 8.30 5.71 -0.56
N LEU A 168 8.09 4.92 -1.62
CA LEU A 168 7.60 5.39 -2.92
C LEU A 168 6.09 5.12 -3.03
N LEU A 169 5.30 6.18 -3.12
CA LEU A 169 3.84 6.14 -3.21
C LEU A 169 3.39 6.40 -4.66
N TYR A 170 3.01 5.33 -5.37
CA TYR A 170 2.56 5.38 -6.75
C TYR A 170 1.03 5.48 -6.73
N GLY A 171 0.51 6.69 -6.95
CA GLY A 171 -0.92 6.97 -7.00
C GLY A 171 -1.17 8.43 -7.34
N SER A 172 -2.24 8.71 -8.10
CA SER A 172 -2.50 10.05 -8.63
C SER A 172 -2.67 11.09 -7.52
N ASN A 173 -2.07 12.26 -7.69
CA ASN A 173 -2.28 13.47 -6.89
C ASN A 173 -1.95 13.35 -5.38
N ILE A 174 -1.31 12.26 -4.91
CA ILE A 174 -1.03 12.05 -3.47
C ILE A 174 -0.30 13.26 -2.86
N ALA A 175 0.68 13.80 -3.58
CA ALA A 175 1.46 14.99 -3.21
C ALA A 175 0.99 16.28 -3.90
N ALA A 176 -0.27 16.34 -4.35
CA ALA A 176 -0.83 17.58 -4.89
C ALA A 176 -1.01 18.64 -3.78
N GLU A 177 -0.78 19.90 -4.15
CA GLU A 177 -1.05 21.07 -3.31
C GLU A 177 -0.30 21.04 -1.95
N GLU A 178 -0.67 21.94 -1.04
CA GLU A 178 -0.08 22.03 0.30
C GLU A 178 -0.44 20.81 1.17
N MET A 179 -1.69 20.31 1.06
CA MET A 179 -2.16 19.15 1.83
C MET A 179 -1.40 17.86 1.49
N GLY A 180 -1.13 17.60 0.20
CA GLY A 180 -0.32 16.45 -0.22
C GLY A 180 1.14 16.59 0.18
N SER A 181 1.70 17.80 0.11
CA SER A 181 3.05 18.10 0.58
C SER A 181 3.19 17.87 2.10
N GLN A 182 2.21 18.30 2.89
CA GLN A 182 2.15 18.08 4.33
C GLN A 182 1.98 16.59 4.67
N PHE A 183 1.14 15.86 3.93
CA PHE A 183 0.97 14.40 4.11
C PHE A 183 2.30 13.65 3.96
N LEU A 184 3.09 13.97 2.93
CA LEU A 184 4.43 13.38 2.73
C LEU A 184 5.38 13.71 3.88
N HIS A 185 5.39 14.95 4.35
CA HIS A 185 6.27 15.37 5.44
C HIS A 185 5.92 14.67 6.77
N GLU A 186 4.65 14.68 7.17
CA GLU A 186 4.17 14.01 8.40
C GLU A 186 4.38 12.49 8.35
N LEU A 187 4.20 11.87 7.18
CA LEU A 187 4.48 10.45 6.99
C LEU A 187 5.99 10.13 7.08
N SER A 188 6.85 10.98 6.50
CA SER A 188 8.31 10.84 6.60
C SER A 188 8.79 10.93 8.06
N GLN A 189 8.30 11.92 8.83
CA GLN A 189 8.63 12.04 10.25
C GLN A 189 8.19 10.81 11.06
N LYS A 190 7.04 10.21 10.73
CA LYS A 190 6.53 9.00 11.40
C LYS A 190 7.27 7.71 11.01
N LEU A 191 7.82 7.64 9.79
CA LEU A 191 8.55 6.46 9.32
C LEU A 191 10.07 6.54 9.51
N GLY A 192 10.64 7.73 9.74
CA GLY A 192 12.09 7.93 9.78
C GLY A 192 12.77 7.69 8.42
N ALA A 193 12.01 7.90 7.34
CA ALA A 193 12.31 7.47 5.98
C ALA A 193 11.91 8.53 4.96
N ASP A 194 12.52 8.50 3.78
CA ASP A 194 12.30 9.51 2.75
C ASP A 194 11.12 9.13 1.85
N VAL A 195 10.09 9.97 1.81
CA VAL A 195 8.82 9.69 1.14
C VAL A 195 8.72 10.46 -0.17
N ALA A 196 8.31 9.79 -1.24
CA ALA A 196 8.06 10.41 -2.54
C ALA A 196 6.73 9.98 -3.15
N ALA A 197 6.04 10.91 -3.83
CA ALA A 197 4.77 10.64 -4.48
C ALA A 197 4.53 11.54 -5.71
N SER A 198 3.58 11.17 -6.58
CA SER A 198 3.14 12.01 -7.69
C SER A 198 2.31 13.21 -7.19
N ASN A 199 2.52 14.39 -7.75
CA ASN A 199 1.66 15.57 -7.50
C ASN A 199 0.57 15.78 -8.56
N ASN A 200 0.54 14.91 -9.57
CA ASN A 200 -0.42 14.91 -10.67
C ASN A 200 -0.89 13.46 -10.95
N THR A 201 -1.55 13.24 -12.09
CA THR A 201 -2.12 11.94 -12.45
C THR A 201 -1.02 10.91 -12.71
N THR A 202 -0.98 9.81 -11.96
CA THR A 202 -0.05 8.71 -12.24
C THR A 202 -0.65 7.75 -13.26
N GLY A 203 0.10 7.34 -14.29
CA GLY A 203 -0.31 6.34 -15.26
C GLY A 203 -0.06 6.72 -16.72
N LYS A 204 -1.03 6.42 -17.58
CA LYS A 204 -0.89 6.52 -19.04
C LYS A 204 -0.82 7.96 -19.56
N VAL A 205 0.18 8.21 -20.42
CA VAL A 205 0.41 9.52 -21.09
C VAL A 205 -0.80 10.00 -21.90
N SER A 206 -1.52 9.12 -22.59
CA SER A 206 -2.74 9.50 -23.33
C SER A 206 -3.92 9.87 -22.43
N LEU A 207 -3.83 9.63 -21.12
CA LEU A 207 -4.78 10.05 -20.09
C LEU A 207 -4.22 11.23 -19.25
N LYS A 208 -3.21 11.92 -19.78
CA LYS A 208 -2.47 13.04 -19.14
C LYS A 208 -1.67 12.67 -17.88
N GLY A 209 -1.39 11.38 -17.65
CA GLY A 209 -0.55 10.96 -16.54
C GLY A 209 0.89 10.60 -16.94
N ASP A 210 1.80 10.57 -15.98
CA ASP A 210 3.08 9.86 -16.13
C ASP A 210 3.44 9.04 -14.89
N TRP A 211 4.70 8.71 -14.65
CA TRP A 211 5.14 7.80 -13.59
C TRP A 211 6.26 8.37 -12.70
N LYS A 212 6.44 9.69 -12.72
CA LYS A 212 7.32 10.40 -11.79
C LYS A 212 6.70 10.51 -10.40
N LEU A 213 7.57 10.70 -9.43
CA LEU A 213 7.25 11.11 -8.07
C LEU A 213 7.90 12.49 -7.89
N GLU A 214 7.19 13.56 -8.25
CA GLU A 214 7.76 14.92 -8.33
C GLU A 214 8.08 15.54 -6.99
N VAL A 215 7.35 15.14 -5.94
CA VAL A 215 7.53 15.65 -4.58
C VAL A 215 8.19 14.55 -3.75
N GLN A 216 9.27 14.90 -3.07
CA GLN A 216 10.15 14.02 -2.32
C GLN A 216 10.59 14.75 -1.06
N THR A 217 10.63 14.10 0.11
CA THR A 217 11.09 14.74 1.35
C THR A 217 12.60 14.92 1.40
N ALA A 218 13.34 14.02 0.75
CA ALA A 218 14.75 14.17 0.37
C ALA A 218 15.00 13.43 -0.97
N PRO A 219 16.18 13.57 -1.60
CA PRO A 219 16.47 12.94 -2.88
C PRO A 219 16.49 11.40 -2.78
N LEU A 220 15.61 10.73 -3.54
CA LEU A 220 15.49 9.27 -3.53
C LEU A 220 16.80 8.54 -3.84
N ALA A 221 17.11 7.52 -3.03
CA ALA A 221 18.21 6.59 -3.26
C ALA A 221 17.76 5.28 -3.96
N THR A 222 16.45 5.06 -4.10
CA THR A 222 15.83 3.91 -4.79
C THR A 222 15.22 4.29 -6.14
N SER A 223 15.25 3.37 -7.11
CA SER A 223 14.59 3.52 -8.42
C SER A 223 13.15 2.98 -8.39
N LEU A 224 12.32 3.36 -9.37
CA LEU A 224 10.95 2.83 -9.48
C LEU A 224 10.93 1.28 -9.51
N ALA A 225 9.99 0.68 -8.78
CA ALA A 225 9.85 -0.76 -8.62
C ALA A 225 9.53 -1.50 -9.93
N ILE A 226 8.89 -0.81 -10.88
CA ILE A 226 8.41 -1.36 -12.13
C ILE A 226 9.19 -0.70 -13.29
N ARG A 227 9.68 -1.51 -14.22
CA ARG A 227 10.41 -1.07 -15.42
C ARG A 227 9.55 -0.12 -16.26
N THR A 228 10.17 0.97 -16.73
CA THR A 228 9.55 2.01 -17.54
C THR A 228 8.81 1.48 -18.77
N SER A 229 9.30 0.41 -19.41
CA SER A 229 8.64 -0.20 -20.57
C SER A 229 7.26 -0.79 -20.26
N VAL A 230 7.06 -1.33 -19.06
CA VAL A 230 5.77 -1.87 -18.61
C VAL A 230 4.87 -0.75 -18.10
N LEU A 231 5.42 0.24 -17.41
CA LEU A 231 4.70 1.44 -16.99
C LEU A 231 4.13 2.23 -18.19
N GLN A 232 4.89 2.36 -19.28
CA GLN A 232 4.42 3.01 -20.51
C GLN A 232 3.40 2.16 -21.31
N ALA A 233 3.38 0.84 -21.11
CA ALA A 233 2.41 -0.07 -21.72
C ALA A 233 1.09 -0.21 -20.91
N TYR A 234 1.06 0.27 -19.66
CA TYR A 234 -0.12 0.22 -18.81
C TYR A 234 -1.24 1.13 -19.33
N ASN A 235 -2.49 0.66 -19.25
CA ASN A 235 -3.60 1.26 -19.99
C ASN A 235 -4.41 2.33 -19.23
N TYR A 236 -4.21 2.46 -17.92
CA TYR A 236 -5.08 3.24 -17.03
C TYR A 236 -4.30 4.31 -16.25
N THR A 237 -4.97 4.97 -15.31
CA THR A 237 -4.35 5.83 -14.30
C THR A 237 -4.54 5.24 -12.90
N LEU A 238 -3.77 5.73 -11.93
CA LEU A 238 -3.92 5.41 -10.52
C LEU A 238 -4.76 6.47 -9.80
N THR A 239 -5.78 7.00 -10.50
CA THR A 239 -6.81 7.90 -9.95
C THR A 239 -7.97 7.07 -9.42
N ALA A 240 -8.36 7.28 -8.16
CA ALA A 240 -9.48 6.54 -7.56
C ALA A 240 -10.76 6.64 -8.41
N PRO A 241 -11.45 5.53 -8.71
CA PRO A 241 -12.74 5.58 -9.39
C PRO A 241 -13.80 6.21 -8.44
N PRO A 242 -14.85 6.86 -8.94
CA PRO A 242 -15.85 7.53 -8.09
C PRO A 242 -16.51 6.61 -7.05
N ALA A 243 -16.69 5.33 -7.41
CA ALA A 243 -17.20 4.30 -6.51
C ALA A 243 -16.24 3.94 -5.35
N LEU A 244 -14.96 4.32 -5.42
CA LEU A 244 -13.98 4.19 -4.32
C LEU A 244 -13.95 5.43 -3.41
N GLN A 245 -14.37 6.58 -3.90
CA GLN A 245 -14.48 7.83 -3.13
C GLN A 245 -15.78 7.81 -2.29
N ALA A 246 -16.92 7.60 -2.95
CA ALA A 246 -18.26 7.81 -2.37
C ALA A 246 -18.64 6.96 -1.13
N TRP A 247 -17.87 5.93 -0.78
CA TRP A 247 -18.09 5.11 0.42
C TRP A 247 -17.14 5.44 1.58
N LYS A 248 -16.13 6.29 1.36
CA LYS A 248 -15.13 6.71 2.36
C LYS A 248 -15.35 8.14 2.88
N ASP A 249 -16.22 8.92 2.23
CA ASP A 249 -16.65 10.24 2.71
C ASP A 249 -17.75 10.14 3.80
N VAL A 250 -18.24 8.94 4.10
CA VAL A 250 -18.97 8.65 5.34
C VAL A 250 -17.93 8.43 6.43
N GLU A 251 -17.57 9.50 7.15
CA GLU A 251 -16.84 9.34 8.42
C GLU A 251 -17.63 8.39 9.33
N PRO A 252 -16.97 7.48 10.06
CA PRO A 252 -17.62 6.76 11.14
C PRO A 252 -17.99 7.80 12.20
N THR A 253 -19.28 8.12 12.32
CA THR A 253 -19.76 9.05 13.34
C THR A 253 -19.22 8.59 14.69
N PRO A 254 -18.51 9.45 15.44
CA PRO A 254 -18.01 9.07 16.74
C PRO A 254 -19.21 8.63 17.59
N PRO A 255 -19.10 7.53 18.38
CA PRO A 255 -20.20 7.08 19.21
C PRO A 255 -20.65 8.26 20.07
N ILE A 256 -21.96 8.50 20.15
CA ILE A 256 -22.52 9.62 20.91
C ILE A 256 -22.24 9.36 22.38
N VAL A 257 -21.09 9.86 22.86
CA VAL A 257 -20.75 9.95 24.27
C VAL A 257 -21.65 11.05 24.84
N PRO A 258 -22.66 10.73 25.67
CA PRO A 258 -23.42 11.78 26.33
C PRO A 258 -22.45 12.59 27.21
N PRO A 259 -22.53 13.92 27.24
CA PRO A 259 -21.58 14.74 27.97
C PRO A 259 -21.58 14.34 29.45
N ALA A 260 -20.39 14.00 29.97
CA ALA A 260 -20.18 13.59 31.36
C ALA A 260 -20.24 14.80 32.31
N SER A 261 -21.37 15.51 32.30
CA SER A 261 -21.57 16.82 32.93
C SER A 261 -22.99 16.99 33.47
N LEU A 262 -23.57 15.90 34.00
CA LEU A 262 -24.79 15.89 34.82
C LEU A 262 -24.58 15.13 36.13
N ILE A 263 -23.43 15.35 36.77
CA ILE A 263 -23.18 14.97 38.17
C ILE A 263 -22.61 16.19 38.89
N GLU A 264 -23.50 17.14 39.23
CA GLU A 264 -23.52 17.90 40.49
C GLU A 264 -24.58 19.01 40.41
N ALA A 265 -25.68 18.84 41.15
CA ALA A 265 -26.59 19.91 41.52
C ALA A 265 -26.72 19.88 43.04
N PRO A 266 -26.17 20.86 43.78
CA PRO A 266 -26.26 20.87 45.24
C PRO A 266 -27.71 21.11 45.67
N ALA A 267 -28.11 20.46 46.77
CA ALA A 267 -29.48 20.52 47.27
C ALA A 267 -29.86 21.94 47.73
N LEU A 268 -31.02 22.42 47.29
CA LEU A 268 -31.68 23.62 47.79
C LEU A 268 -33.01 23.25 48.46
N THR A 269 -33.39 24.03 49.46
CA THR A 269 -34.45 23.72 50.43
C THR A 269 -35.87 23.95 49.89
N PRO A 270 -36.89 23.27 50.47
CA PRO A 270 -38.27 23.39 50.02
C PRO A 270 -38.97 24.63 50.59
N GLU A 271 -39.51 25.49 49.72
CA GLU A 271 -40.45 26.55 50.11
C GLU A 271 -41.65 26.65 49.15
N ALA A 272 -42.80 27.03 49.73
CA ALA A 272 -44.01 27.61 49.14
C ALA A 272 -44.56 27.05 47.80
N VAL A 273 -45.66 26.30 47.89
CA VAL A 273 -46.60 26.09 46.78
C VAL A 273 -47.65 27.22 46.74
N PRO A 274 -47.79 27.97 45.64
CA PRO A 274 -48.99 28.76 45.35
C PRO A 274 -49.99 27.97 44.48
N THR A 275 -51.28 28.10 44.78
CA THR A 275 -52.38 27.46 44.03
C THR A 275 -52.72 28.20 42.72
N PRO A 276 -53.26 27.51 41.69
CA PRO A 276 -53.66 28.13 40.44
C PRO A 276 -54.99 28.91 40.55
N PRO A 277 -55.14 30.06 39.85
CA PRO A 277 -56.41 30.77 39.70
C PRO A 277 -57.37 30.06 38.70
N PRO A 278 -58.68 30.38 38.70
CA PRO A 278 -59.71 29.57 38.04
C PRO A 278 -59.87 29.82 36.53
N ALA A 279 -60.56 28.89 35.87
CA ALA A 279 -60.91 28.94 34.46
C ALA A 279 -62.04 29.93 34.14
N LEU A 280 -62.13 30.33 32.86
CA LEU A 280 -63.22 31.10 32.25
C LEU A 280 -63.66 30.43 30.95
N GLU A 281 -64.97 30.36 30.72
CA GLU A 281 -65.62 29.64 29.61
C GLU A 281 -65.94 30.53 28.39
N THR A 282 -66.69 29.96 27.44
CA THR A 282 -67.32 30.55 26.23
C THR A 282 -66.38 30.69 25.00
N SER A 283 -66.79 30.40 23.76
CA SER A 283 -68.08 29.87 23.24
C SER A 283 -67.90 29.19 21.85
N PRO A 284 -68.92 28.54 21.24
CA PRO A 284 -68.72 27.42 20.30
C PRO A 284 -68.67 27.77 18.79
N VAL A 285 -68.30 26.76 17.98
CA VAL A 285 -68.34 26.71 16.50
C VAL A 285 -69.19 25.50 16.04
N PRO A 286 -70.05 25.60 15.00
CA PRO A 286 -71.07 24.59 14.67
C PRO A 286 -70.61 23.44 13.74
N PRO A 287 -71.40 22.33 13.60
CA PRO A 287 -70.96 21.10 12.94
C PRO A 287 -71.69 20.72 11.62
N THR A 288 -71.06 19.93 10.74
CA THR A 288 -71.69 19.11 9.67
C THR A 288 -70.72 17.94 9.25
N PRO A 289 -71.08 16.97 8.37
CA PRO A 289 -71.29 15.56 8.76
C PRO A 289 -70.23 14.54 8.22
N PRO A 290 -70.33 13.22 8.53
CA PRO A 290 -69.21 12.27 8.43
C PRO A 290 -69.18 11.38 7.15
N ALA A 291 -68.08 10.64 6.98
CA ALA A 291 -67.95 9.53 6.02
C ALA A 291 -67.27 8.28 6.65
N THR A 292 -68.12 7.30 6.98
CA THR A 292 -67.94 5.83 7.02
C THR A 292 -66.54 5.19 7.17
N LEU A 293 -66.40 4.33 8.19
CA LEU A 293 -65.46 3.20 8.25
C LEU A 293 -66.20 1.86 8.13
N PRO A 294 -65.56 0.81 7.57
CA PRO A 294 -65.67 -0.58 8.04
C PRO A 294 -64.43 -0.92 8.90
N VAL A 295 -64.55 -1.53 10.09
CA VAL A 295 -64.50 -3.00 10.35
C VAL A 295 -63.64 -3.84 9.38
N ASP A 296 -62.86 -4.84 9.82
CA ASP A 296 -62.96 -5.59 11.08
C ASP A 296 -61.60 -6.11 11.63
N SER A 297 -61.60 -6.77 12.79
CA SER A 297 -60.45 -7.51 13.34
C SER A 297 -60.86 -8.59 14.36
N PRO A 298 -60.40 -9.84 14.19
CA PRO A 298 -60.04 -10.66 15.35
C PRO A 298 -58.77 -11.51 15.17
N ASN A 299 -57.71 -11.10 15.88
CA ASN A 299 -57.02 -11.87 16.93
C ASN A 299 -57.26 -13.40 17.01
N LEU A 300 -56.21 -14.24 16.93
CA LEU A 300 -55.78 -15.16 18.02
C LEU A 300 -54.58 -16.10 17.69
N SER A 301 -53.81 -16.43 18.75
CA SER A 301 -53.04 -17.67 19.00
C SER A 301 -51.92 -18.17 18.06
N SER A 302 -50.68 -17.88 18.47
CA SER A 302 -49.64 -18.86 18.90
C SER A 302 -49.50 -20.23 18.21
N GLU A 303 -48.32 -20.48 17.62
CA GLU A 303 -47.45 -21.65 17.93
C GLU A 303 -46.00 -21.34 17.48
N LEU A 304 -44.99 -21.99 18.08
CA LEU A 304 -43.58 -21.97 17.64
C LEU A 304 -43.24 -23.25 16.85
N PRO A 305 -42.30 -23.17 15.89
CA PRO A 305 -41.26 -24.20 15.85
C PRO A 305 -39.83 -23.66 15.66
N ASP A 306 -38.86 -24.40 16.21
CA ASP A 306 -37.41 -24.15 16.14
C ASP A 306 -36.79 -24.85 14.88
N PRO A 307 -35.46 -24.87 14.61
CA PRO A 307 -34.97 -24.42 13.31
C PRO A 307 -34.50 -25.55 12.38
N GLY A 308 -35.01 -25.54 11.14
CA GLY A 308 -34.61 -26.47 10.09
C GLY A 308 -33.27 -26.11 9.42
N LEU A 309 -32.28 -26.99 9.54
CA LEU A 309 -30.95 -26.92 8.93
C LEU A 309 -30.95 -26.45 7.45
N ALA A 310 -30.40 -25.25 7.19
CA ALA A 310 -30.06 -24.84 5.83
C ALA A 310 -28.77 -25.56 5.36
N LEU A 311 -28.85 -26.25 4.22
CA LEU A 311 -27.69 -26.88 3.58
C LEU A 311 -26.71 -25.82 3.04
N PRO A 312 -25.38 -26.04 3.12
CA PRO A 312 -24.41 -25.15 2.49
C PRO A 312 -24.55 -25.20 0.95
N PRO A 313 -24.22 -24.10 0.24
CA PRO A 313 -24.33 -24.04 -1.21
C PRO A 313 -23.41 -25.07 -1.89
N GLN A 314 -23.94 -25.79 -2.88
CA GLN A 314 -23.16 -26.68 -3.73
C GLN A 314 -22.17 -25.89 -4.60
N PRO A 315 -20.95 -26.39 -4.82
CA PRO A 315 -20.00 -25.77 -5.76
C PRO A 315 -20.52 -25.88 -7.21
N PRO A 316 -20.12 -24.95 -8.10
CA PRO A 316 -20.52 -24.99 -9.51
C PRO A 316 -19.97 -26.24 -10.22
N ALA A 317 -20.76 -26.77 -11.15
CA ALA A 317 -20.36 -27.92 -11.96
C ALA A 317 -19.12 -27.63 -12.83
N PRO A 318 -18.22 -28.60 -13.05
CA PRO A 318 -17.04 -28.40 -13.88
C PRO A 318 -17.41 -28.12 -15.34
N LEU A 319 -16.72 -27.16 -15.94
CA LEU A 319 -16.89 -26.81 -17.36
C LEU A 319 -16.54 -28.01 -18.25
N GLN A 320 -17.41 -28.35 -19.20
CA GLN A 320 -17.09 -29.36 -20.20
C GLN A 320 -16.04 -28.83 -21.18
N VAL A 321 -14.99 -29.63 -21.41
CA VAL A 321 -13.93 -29.31 -22.37
C VAL A 321 -14.46 -29.49 -23.78
N ILE A 322 -14.85 -28.39 -24.42
CA ILE A 322 -15.13 -28.37 -25.86
C ILE A 322 -13.78 -28.45 -26.58
N GLN A 323 -13.48 -29.59 -27.21
CA GLN A 323 -12.34 -29.73 -28.10
C GLN A 323 -12.60 -28.96 -29.41
N GLY A 324 -12.27 -27.66 -29.40
CA GLY A 324 -12.21 -26.86 -30.62
C GLY A 324 -10.96 -27.21 -31.43
N ASN A 325 -11.15 -27.68 -32.67
CA ASN A 325 -10.02 -27.91 -33.59
C ASN A 325 -9.21 -26.62 -33.80
N ILE A 326 -7.89 -26.72 -33.65
CA ILE A 326 -6.97 -25.68 -34.10
C ILE A 326 -6.89 -25.79 -35.64
N PRO A 327 -7.20 -24.74 -36.42
CA PRO A 327 -6.93 -24.73 -37.85
C PRO A 327 -5.41 -24.62 -38.08
N GLU A 328 -4.89 -25.48 -38.95
CA GLU A 328 -3.47 -25.55 -39.27
C GLU A 328 -3.02 -24.28 -40.02
N LEU A 329 -1.93 -23.66 -39.56
CA LEU A 329 -1.32 -22.52 -40.26
C LEU A 329 -0.55 -23.04 -41.49
N PRO A 330 -0.93 -22.65 -42.74
CA PRO A 330 -0.19 -23.06 -43.92
C PRO A 330 1.22 -22.44 -43.91
N ALA A 331 2.20 -23.23 -44.32
CA ALA A 331 3.61 -22.84 -44.32
C ALA A 331 3.94 -21.75 -45.35
N THR A 332 5.10 -21.13 -45.14
CA THR A 332 5.79 -20.15 -45.99
C THR A 332 5.55 -20.29 -47.50
N GLY A 333 5.11 -19.21 -48.14
CA GLY A 333 5.05 -19.03 -49.60
C GLY A 333 5.50 -17.63 -50.01
N ASP A 334 6.21 -17.54 -51.13
CA ASP A 334 7.06 -16.43 -51.56
C ASP A 334 6.42 -15.03 -51.60
N LEU A 335 7.23 -14.01 -51.23
CA LEU A 335 7.00 -12.61 -51.62
C LEU A 335 7.67 -12.33 -52.97
N PRO A 336 6.93 -11.93 -54.03
CA PRO A 336 7.53 -11.46 -55.28
C PRO A 336 8.10 -10.03 -55.11
N PRO A 337 9.20 -9.67 -55.81
CA PRO A 337 9.86 -8.38 -55.64
C PRO A 337 9.28 -7.25 -56.51
N THR A 338 9.31 -6.04 -55.94
CA THR A 338 9.52 -4.74 -56.60
C THR A 338 8.47 -4.21 -57.60
N VAL A 339 7.84 -3.08 -57.21
CA VAL A 339 8.13 -1.77 -57.82
C VAL A 339 8.45 -0.78 -56.71
#